data_AF-A0A1Y3M8P7-F1
#
_entry.id   AF-A0A1Y3M8P7-F1
#
_cell.length_a   1.000
_cell.length_b   1.000
_cell.length_c   1.000
_cell.angle_alpha   90.00
_cell.angle_beta   90.00
_cell.angle_gamma   90.00
#
_symmetry.space_group_name_H-M   'P 1'
#
loop_
_entity.id
_entity.type
_entity.pdbx_description
1 polymer ?
#
loop_
_entity_poly.entity_id
_entity_poly.type
_entity_poly.pdbx_seq_one_letter_code
_entity_poly.pdbx_strand_id
1 'polypeptide(L)' 'MQDEYERHQSDKAFKYLGVFYALSLAVWGMYNLIVYGSAGTPFILFVIGQFIYFFVNYWPKWQFRKVEESE' A
#
# COMPACT_ATOMS: atom_id res chain seq x y z
N MET A 1 -1.03 -10.63 -24.84
CA MET A 1 -2.30 -9.91 -25.10
C MET A 1 -3.24 -9.96 -23.89
N GLN A 2 -3.67 -11.14 -23.41
CA GLN A 2 -4.60 -11.24 -22.27
C GLN A 2 -3.92 -10.97 -20.91
N ASP A 3 -2.70 -11.51 -20.71
CA ASP A 3 -1.89 -11.28 -19.49
C ASP A 3 -1.57 -9.80 -19.22
N GLU A 4 -1.33 -9.00 -20.26
CA GLU A 4 -1.01 -7.57 -20.10
C GLU A 4 -2.24 -6.77 -19.66
N TYR A 5 -3.42 -7.10 -20.17
CA TYR A 5 -4.68 -6.45 -19.79
C TYR A 5 -5.06 -6.78 -18.35
N GLU A 6 -4.94 -8.05 -17.95
CA GLU A 6 -5.22 -8.49 -16.57
C GLU A 6 -4.26 -7.85 -15.58
N ARG A 7 -2.97 -7.75 -15.94
CA ARG A 7 -1.96 -7.08 -15.11
C ARG A 7 -2.23 -5.57 -14.98
N HIS A 8 -2.59 -4.88 -16.06
CA HIS A 8 -2.95 -3.47 -16.01
C HIS A 8 -4.24 -3.18 -15.23
N GLN A 9 -5.21 -4.08 -15.28
CA GLN A 9 -6.46 -3.93 -14.54
C GLN A 9 -6.23 -4.21 -13.05
N SER A 10 -5.42 -5.22 -12.73
CA SER A 10 -4.99 -5.56 -11.37
C SER A 10 -4.23 -4.40 -10.71
N ASP A 11 -3.30 -3.75 -11.42
CA ASP A 11 -2.56 -2.58 -10.92
C ASP A 11 -3.48 -1.41 -10.54
N LYS A 12 -4.49 -1.13 -11.38
CA LYS A 12 -5.48 -0.09 -11.09
C LYS A 12 -6.33 -0.45 -9.88
N ALA A 13 -6.83 -1.68 -9.82
CA ALA A 13 -7.64 -2.16 -8.71
C ALA A 13 -6.87 -2.13 -7.38
N PHE A 14 -5.61 -2.56 -7.38
CA PHE A 14 -4.72 -2.49 -6.22
C PHE A 14 -4.50 -1.06 -5.73
N LYS A 15 -4.35 -0.09 -6.65
CA LYS A 15 -4.20 1.31 -6.29
C LYS A 15 -5.45 1.86 -5.59
N TYR A 16 -6.64 1.59 -6.13
CA TYR A 16 -7.89 2.04 -5.51
C TYR A 16 -8.17 1.33 -4.17
N LEU A 17 -7.88 0.03 -4.07
CA LEU A 17 -7.97 -0.72 -2.81
C LEU A 17 -7.03 -0.15 -1.76
N GLY A 18 -5.79 0.18 -2.13
CA GLY A 18 -4.82 0.80 -1.22
C GLY A 18 -5.28 2.16 -0.71
N VAL A 19 -5.85 3.00 -1.59
CA VAL A 19 -6.41 4.31 -1.20
C VAL A 19 -7.63 4.15 -0.29
N PHE A 20 -8.56 3.25 -0.64
CA PHE A 20 -9.72 2.98 0.19
C PHE A 20 -9.31 2.48 1.58
N TYR A 21 -8.40 1.52 1.64
CA TYR A 21 -7.87 0.97 2.88
C TYR A 21 -7.22 2.05 3.76
N ALA A 22 -6.39 2.91 3.16
CA ALA A 22 -5.75 4.02 3.86
C ALA A 22 -6.78 5.01 4.43
N LEU A 23 -7.82 5.36 3.65
CA LEU A 23 -8.88 6.25 4.10
C LEU A 23 -9.72 5.63 5.22
N SER A 24 -10.09 4.35 5.11
CA SER A 24 -10.83 3.65 6.16
C SER A 24 -10.05 3.63 7.48
N LEU A 25 -8.76 3.35 7.43
CA LEU A 25 -7.89 3.38 8.61
C LEU A 25 -7.68 4.79 9.17
N ALA A 26 -7.58 5.80 8.31
CA ALA A 26 -7.47 7.18 8.76
C ALA A 26 -8.73 7.62 9.52
N VAL A 27 -9.92 7.31 9.00
CA VAL A 27 -11.20 7.60 9.68
C VAL A 27 -11.31 6.83 10.99
N TRP A 28 -10.95 5.54 11.00
CA TRP A 28 -11.02 4.71 12.21
C TRP A 28 -9.99 5.10 13.28
N GLY A 29 -8.78 5.47 12.86
CA GLY A 29 -7.74 6.00 13.74
C GLY A 29 -8.13 7.35 14.33
N MET A 30 -8.74 8.23 13.54
CA MET A 30 -9.25 9.51 14.01
C MET A 30 -10.38 9.33 15.03
N TYR A 31 -11.31 8.41 14.77
CA TYR A 31 -12.34 8.04 15.75
C TYR A 31 -11.72 7.52 17.06
N ASN A 32 -10.71 6.65 16.97
CA ASN A 32 -10.03 6.13 18.17
C ASN A 32 -9.31 7.21 18.97
N LEU A 33 -8.65 8.14 18.29
CA LEU A 33 -8.01 9.28 18.95
C LEU A 33 -9.02 10.14 19.71
N ILE A 34 -10.20 10.38 19.13
CA ILE A 34 -11.25 11.20 19.75
C ILE A 34 -11.87 10.47 20.94
N VAL A 35 -12.16 9.17 20.82
CA VAL A 35 -12.90 8.42 21.85
C VAL A 35 -12.01 7.85 22.95
N TYR A 36 -10.86 7.30 22.58
CA TYR A 36 -9.97 6.56 23.50
C TYR A 36 -8.65 7.29 23.78
N GLY A 37 -8.43 8.48 23.21
CA GLY A 37 -7.22 9.28 23.43
C GLY A 37 -5.94 8.68 22.82
N SER A 38 -6.05 7.59 22.06
CA SER A 38 -4.92 6.94 21.40
C SER A 38 -5.34 6.42 20.03
N ALA A 39 -4.42 6.41 19.07
CA ALA A 39 -4.71 5.91 17.73
C ALA A 39 -4.81 4.38 17.66
N GLY A 40 -4.28 3.66 18.66
CA GLY A 40 -4.45 2.22 18.86
C GLY A 40 -4.07 1.36 17.66
N THR A 41 -4.74 0.21 17.55
CA THR A 41 -4.61 -0.75 16.45
C THR A 41 -4.77 -0.16 15.04
N PRO A 42 -5.68 0.80 14.76
CA PRO A 42 -5.80 1.40 13.43
C PRO A 42 -4.48 1.99 12.91
N PHE A 43 -3.69 2.60 13.80
CA PHE A 43 -2.39 3.17 13.42
C PHE A 43 -1.38 2.09 13.05
N ILE A 44 -1.35 0.97 13.78
CA ILE A 44 -0.45 -0.16 13.50
C ILE A 44 -0.78 -0.76 12.13
N LEU A 45 -2.08 -0.97 11.85
CA LEU A 45 -2.55 -1.45 10.55
C LEU A 45 -2.21 -0.47 9.43
N PHE A 46 -2.26 0.84 9.69
CA PHE A 46 -1.88 1.85 8.72
C PHE A 46 -0.40 1.75 8.37
N VAL A 47 0.49 1.66 9.37
CA VAL A 47 1.94 1.53 9.16
C VAL A 47 2.27 0.24 8.40
N ILE A 48 1.66 -0.89 8.77
CA ILE A 48 1.86 -2.17 8.07
C ILE A 48 1.37 -2.07 6.61
N GLY A 49 0.20 -1.46 6.39
CA GLY A 49 -0.33 -1.24 5.04
C GLY A 49 0.60 -0.40 4.16
N GLN A 50 1.18 0.67 4.70
CA GLN A 50 2.17 1.48 4.00
C GLN A 50 3.45 0.69 3.71
N PHE A 51 3.90 -0.15 4.65
CA PHE A 51 5.08 -0.99 4.47
C PHE A 51 4.88 -2.02 3.33
N ILE A 52 3.73 -2.70 3.30
CA ILE A 52 3.40 -3.66 2.23
C ILE A 52 3.31 -2.94 0.88
N TYR A 53 2.64 -1.77 0.84
CA TYR A 53 2.53 -0.98 -0.38
C TYR A 53 3.90 -0.55 -0.89
N PHE A 54 4.78 -0.07 0.01
CA PHE A 54 6.14 0.32 -0.35
C PHE A 54 6.94 -0.89 -0.85
N PHE A 55 6.88 -2.02 -0.15
CA PHE A 55 7.60 -3.22 -0.55
C PHE A 55 7.16 -3.72 -1.93
N VAL A 56 5.86 -3.93 -2.15
CA VAL A 56 5.34 -4.43 -3.44
C VAL A 56 5.68 -3.49 -4.59
N ASN A 57 5.66 -2.16 -4.36
CA ASN A 57 5.78 -1.19 -5.44
C ASN A 57 7.23 -0.72 -5.69
N TYR A 58 8.08 -0.71 -4.66
CA TYR A 58 9.49 -0.29 -4.77
C TYR A 58 10.47 -1.47 -4.90
N TRP A 59 10.18 -2.64 -4.33
CA TRP A 59 11.05 -3.82 -4.45
C TRP A 59 11.36 -4.22 -5.90
N PRO A 60 10.39 -4.24 -6.84
CA PRO A 60 10.67 -4.58 -8.23
C PRO A 60 11.63 -3.57 -8.86
N LYS A 61 11.44 -2.27 -8.58
CA LYS A 61 12.32 -1.20 -9.08
C LYS A 61 13.76 -1.33 -8.57
N TRP A 62 13.93 -1.82 -7.35
CA TRP A 62 15.27 -2.09 -6.79
C TRP A 62 15.96 -3.28 -7.46
N GLN A 63 15.20 -4.31 -7.88
CA GLN A 63 15.79 -5.41 -8.65
C GLN A 63 16.21 -4.97 -10.06
N PHE A 64 15.38 -4.22 -10.79
CA PHE A 64 15.74 -3.79 -12.16
C PHE A 64 16.97 -2.86 -12.17
N ARG A 65 17.07 -1.95 -11.19
CA ARG A 65 18.21 -1.03 -11.09
C ARG A 65 19.54 -1.76 -10.82
N LYS A 66 19.51 -2.90 -10.13
CA LYS A 66 20.70 -3.74 -9.91
C LYS A 66 21.15 -4.52 -11.15
N VAL A 67 20.25 -4.77 -12.10
CA VAL A 67 20.59 -5.47 -13.35
C VAL A 67 21.27 -4.50 -14.33
N GLU A 68 20.79 -3.27 -14.43
CA GLU A 68 21.39 -2.20 -15.25
C GLU A 68 22.80 -1.79 -14.79
N GLU A 69 23.11 -1.86 -13.49
CA GLU A 69 24.46 -1.61 -12.96
C GLU A 69 25.43 -2.79 -13.16
N SER A 70 24.93 -3.95 -13.62
CA SER A 70 25.72 -5.17 -13.81
C SER A 70 26.04 -5.52 -15.27
N GLU A 71 25.54 -4.73 -16.23
CA GLU A 71 25.95 -4.74 -17.65
C GLU A 71 26.99 -3.65 -17.95
#